data_AF-A0A2V5QZ84-F1
#
_entry.id   AF-A0A2V5QZ84-F1
#
_cell.length_a   1.000
_cell.length_b   1.000
_cell.length_c   1.000
_cell.angle_alpha   90.00
_cell.angle_beta   90.00
_cell.angle_gamma   90.00
#
_symmetry.space_group_name_H-M   'P 1'
#
loop_
_entity.id
_entity.type
_entity.pdbx_description
1 polymer ?
#
loop_
_entity_poly.entity_id
_entity_poly.type
_entity_poly.pdbx_seq_one_letter_code
_entity_poly.pdbx_strand_id
1 'polypeptide(L)'
;MSSPDKIKAIVLTCDRYRATTEHVIFQYERLWPEHPFVFHVPYQELGGVDTERVRYLTSPSDIKGTVLHLLADIDDEEWIYWCVDDKYPIQLVTDKIASLISHAMRSPEVDGFLFCRCRATLTNPKLTLYPRKVKNPFGDVYFERRAWFQIWIHQLLRAKVLRYLFTHLPDRIPSAKVMDELKDDVPKIVTRA
;
A
#
# COMPACT_ATOMS: atom_id res chain seq x y z
N MET A 1 -9.20 26.07 2.75
CA MET A 1 -9.03 24.69 2.28
C MET A 1 -8.43 23.93 3.45
N SER A 2 -9.14 22.97 4.04
CA SER A 2 -8.55 22.13 5.09
C SER A 2 -7.37 21.38 4.48
N SER A 3 -6.28 21.22 5.23
CA SER A 3 -5.22 20.29 4.83
C SER A 3 -5.88 18.96 4.47
N PRO A 4 -5.51 18.29 3.35
CA PRO A 4 -5.89 16.90 3.19
C PRO A 4 -5.40 16.15 4.43
N ASP A 5 -6.23 15.28 4.99
CA ASP A 5 -5.83 14.39 6.07
C ASP A 5 -4.58 13.63 5.60
N LYS A 6 -3.49 13.76 6.35
CA LYS A 6 -2.23 13.10 6.01
C LYS A 6 -2.44 11.58 6.10
N ILE A 7 -1.98 10.83 5.10
CA ILE A 7 -2.12 9.38 5.01
C ILE A 7 -0.79 8.73 5.41
N LYS A 8 -0.80 7.84 6.40
CA LYS A 8 0.40 7.07 6.80
C LYS A 8 0.77 6.12 5.66
N ALA A 9 1.99 6.24 5.15
CA ALA A 9 2.52 5.36 4.11
C ALA A 9 3.48 4.34 4.72
N ILE A 10 3.06 3.09 4.84
CA ILE A 10 3.88 2.00 5.37
C ILE A 10 4.84 1.53 4.27
N VAL A 11 6.15 1.69 4.50
CA VAL A 11 7.18 1.26 3.55
C VAL A 11 7.72 -0.11 3.97
N LEU A 12 7.53 -1.12 3.12
CA LEU A 12 8.20 -2.40 3.25
C LEU A 12 9.64 -2.27 2.80
N THR A 13 10.55 -2.13 3.78
CA THR A 13 11.98 -1.99 3.55
C THR A 13 12.78 -2.44 4.78
N CYS A 14 14.10 -2.36 4.68
CA CYS A 14 15.04 -2.50 5.79
C CYS A 14 16.28 -1.63 5.55
N ASP A 15 17.17 -1.55 6.55
CA ASP A 15 18.35 -0.67 6.49
C ASP A 15 19.19 -0.84 5.22
N ARG A 16 19.34 -2.09 4.74
CA ARG A 16 20.09 -2.41 3.52
C ARG A 16 19.57 -1.67 2.28
N TYR A 17 18.29 -1.34 2.25
CA TYR A 17 17.61 -0.73 1.09
C TYR A 17 17.29 0.76 1.31
N ARG A 18 17.91 1.41 2.32
CA ARG A 18 17.75 2.84 2.64
C ARG A 18 17.78 3.74 1.40
N ALA A 19 18.81 3.61 0.55
CA ALA A 19 18.98 4.44 -0.64
C ALA A 19 17.84 4.25 -1.65
N THR A 20 17.33 3.03 -1.81
CA THR A 20 16.19 2.76 -2.69
C THR A 20 14.92 3.40 -2.12
N THR A 21 14.69 3.27 -0.81
CA THR A 21 13.56 3.91 -0.13
C THR A 21 13.59 5.43 -0.25
N GLU A 22 14.75 6.06 -0.05
CA GLU A 22 14.92 7.50 -0.27
C GLU A 22 14.61 7.90 -1.72
N HIS A 23 15.00 7.08 -2.70
CA HIS A 23 14.65 7.30 -4.08
C HIS A 23 13.14 7.19 -4.32
N VAL A 24 12.45 6.22 -3.71
CA VAL A 24 10.98 6.11 -3.78
C VAL A 24 10.33 7.39 -3.28
N ILE A 25 10.72 7.87 -2.10
CA ILE A 25 10.17 9.08 -1.48
C ILE A 25 10.43 10.30 -2.38
N PHE A 26 11.67 10.46 -2.85
CA PHE A 26 12.06 11.52 -3.78
C PHE A 26 11.19 11.55 -5.05
N GLN A 27 10.83 10.40 -5.61
CA GLN A 27 9.99 10.36 -6.81
C GLN A 27 8.57 10.84 -6.53
N TYR A 28 8.00 10.55 -5.36
CA TYR A 28 6.71 11.10 -4.98
C TYR A 28 6.78 12.61 -4.77
N GLU A 29 7.79 13.11 -4.06
CA GLU A 29 7.99 14.54 -3.84
C GLU A 29 8.19 15.30 -5.16
N ARG A 30 8.96 14.73 -6.09
CA ARG A 30 9.22 15.31 -7.41
C ARG A 30 7.99 15.34 -8.31
N LEU A 31 7.19 14.27 -8.32
CA LEU A 31 6.05 14.12 -9.23
C LEU A 31 4.74 14.66 -8.65
N TRP A 32 4.62 14.73 -7.32
CA TRP A 32 3.44 15.19 -6.61
C TRP A 32 3.84 15.86 -5.27
N PRO A 33 4.39 17.09 -5.29
CA PRO A 33 4.89 17.78 -4.09
C PRO A 33 3.87 17.88 -2.94
N GLU A 34 2.60 18.00 -3.29
CA GLU A 34 1.47 18.09 -2.36
C GLU A 34 0.77 16.76 -2.08
N HIS A 35 1.44 15.62 -2.30
CA HIS A 35 0.86 14.30 -2.00
C HIS A 35 0.44 14.21 -0.52
N PRO A 36 -0.57 13.42 -0.14
CA PRO A 36 -1.02 13.34 1.26
C PRO A 36 -0.12 12.44 2.14
N PHE A 37 0.85 11.73 1.55
CA PHE A 37 1.59 10.69 2.25
C PHE A 37 2.60 11.20 3.30
N VAL A 38 2.68 10.48 4.42
CA VAL A 38 3.76 10.53 5.40
C VAL A 38 4.40 9.15 5.45
N PHE A 39 5.63 9.02 4.96
CA PHE A 39 6.33 7.74 4.85
C PHE A 39 6.84 7.27 6.21
N HIS A 40 6.30 6.17 6.69
CA HIS A 40 6.73 5.46 7.88
C HIS A 40 7.76 4.42 7.45
N VAL A 41 9.02 4.74 7.69
CA VAL A 41 10.15 3.96 7.23
C VAL A 41 10.73 3.16 8.40
N PRO A 42 10.58 1.82 8.40
CA PRO A 42 11.20 1.00 9.43
C PRO A 42 12.73 1.06 9.35
N TYR A 43 13.38 0.91 10.50
CA TYR A 43 14.82 0.72 10.60
C TYR A 43 15.21 -0.16 11.79
N GLN A 44 16.39 -0.76 11.73
CA GLN A 44 16.95 -1.56 12.82
C GLN A 44 18.07 -0.77 13.53
N GLU A 45 19.03 -0.29 12.75
CA GLU A 45 20.22 0.44 13.19
C GLU A 45 20.33 1.80 12.49
N LEU A 46 19.93 1.87 11.21
CA LEU A 46 20.09 3.05 10.37
C LEU A 46 18.86 3.95 10.42
N GLY A 47 18.68 4.66 11.54
CA GLY A 47 17.65 5.70 11.69
C GLY A 47 17.84 6.89 10.76
N GLY A 48 17.03 7.94 10.98
CA GLY A 48 17.10 9.17 10.18
C GLY A 48 16.47 10.35 10.91
N VAL A 49 16.50 11.50 10.26
CA VAL A 49 15.87 12.72 10.79
C VAL A 49 14.42 12.75 10.34
N ASP A 50 13.53 12.74 11.31
CA ASP A 50 12.10 12.90 11.12
C ASP A 50 11.75 14.24 10.45
N THR A 51 10.81 14.21 9.50
CA THR A 51 10.31 15.39 8.79
C THR A 51 8.78 15.45 8.84
N GLU A 52 8.18 16.44 8.19
CA GLU A 52 6.73 16.51 8.03
C GLU A 52 6.15 15.40 7.14
N ARG A 53 7.01 14.74 6.34
CA ARG A 53 6.69 13.78 5.28
C ARG A 53 7.32 12.41 5.51
N VAL A 54 8.25 12.27 6.46
CA VAL A 54 8.97 11.03 6.75
C VAL A 54 9.06 10.83 8.26
N ARG A 55 8.77 9.62 8.71
CA ARG A 55 8.94 9.14 10.08
C ARG A 55 9.81 7.90 10.07
N TYR A 56 10.91 7.92 10.81
CA TYR A 56 11.77 6.75 10.99
C TYR A 56 11.33 6.01 12.25
N LEU A 57 10.98 4.73 12.12
CA LEU A 57 10.45 3.94 13.22
C LEU A 57 11.34 2.72 13.44
N THR A 58 11.82 2.52 14.66
CA THR A 58 12.52 1.29 15.04
C THR A 58 11.59 0.10 14.83
N SER A 59 12.06 -1.00 14.26
CA SER A 59 11.26 -2.21 14.09
C SER A 59 12.08 -3.48 14.26
N PRO A 60 11.42 -4.63 14.48
CA PRO A 60 12.05 -5.94 14.31
C PRO A 60 12.71 -6.06 12.92
N SER A 61 13.62 -7.03 12.76
CA SER A 61 14.32 -7.26 11.49
C SER A 61 13.60 -8.23 10.55
N ASP A 62 12.64 -9.01 11.05
CA ASP A 62 11.85 -9.92 10.23
C ASP A 62 10.67 -9.18 9.55
N ILE A 63 10.28 -9.64 8.36
CA ILE A 63 9.29 -8.95 7.51
C ILE A 63 7.92 -8.87 8.20
N LYS A 64 7.46 -9.97 8.82
CA LYS A 64 6.14 -10.02 9.48
C LYS A 64 6.10 -9.14 10.71
N GLY A 65 7.10 -9.28 11.59
CA GLY A 65 7.29 -8.48 12.79
C GLY A 65 7.40 -7.00 12.48
N THR A 66 8.14 -6.62 11.44
CA THR A 66 8.22 -5.23 10.95
C THR A 66 6.84 -4.68 10.63
N VAL A 67 6.10 -5.34 9.73
CA VAL A 67 4.82 -4.79 9.26
C VAL A 67 3.79 -4.76 10.39
N LEU A 68 3.69 -5.81 11.22
CA LEU A 68 2.76 -5.83 12.35
C LEU A 68 3.14 -4.80 13.42
N HIS A 69 4.43 -4.53 13.64
CA HIS A 69 4.89 -3.48 14.53
C HIS A 69 4.46 -2.09 14.04
N LEU A 70 4.67 -1.79 12.75
CA LEU A 70 4.26 -0.51 12.17
C LEU A 70 2.73 -0.30 12.18
N LEU A 71 1.96 -1.38 12.20
CA LEU A 71 0.50 -1.37 12.26
C LEU A 71 -0.05 -1.39 13.70
N ALA A 72 0.78 -1.56 14.74
CA ALA A 72 0.30 -1.86 16.09
C ALA A 72 -0.70 -0.81 16.62
N ASP A 73 -0.42 0.47 16.38
CA ASP A 73 -1.23 1.61 16.85
C ASP A 73 -2.09 2.24 15.74
N ILE A 74 -2.31 1.53 14.64
CA ILE A 74 -3.14 2.00 13.51
C ILE A 74 -4.50 1.30 13.60
N ASP A 75 -5.58 2.09 13.64
CA ASP A 75 -6.94 1.56 13.64
C ASP A 75 -7.22 0.75 12.36
N ASP A 76 -7.93 -0.37 12.49
CA ASP A 76 -8.20 -1.30 11.40
C ASP A 76 -8.95 -0.67 10.22
N GLU A 77 -9.75 0.36 10.49
CA GLU A 77 -10.51 1.10 9.48
C GLU A 77 -9.73 2.31 8.93
N GLU A 78 -8.60 2.69 9.53
CA GLU A 78 -7.74 3.77 9.05
C GLU A 78 -7.14 3.42 7.67
N TRP A 79 -7.16 4.41 6.78
CA TRP A 79 -6.54 4.29 5.47
C TRP A 79 -5.04 4.50 5.56
N ILE A 80 -4.29 3.54 5.05
CA ILE A 80 -2.84 3.60 4.87
C ILE A 80 -2.47 3.52 3.40
N TYR A 81 -1.29 4.00 3.08
CA TYR A 81 -0.66 3.79 1.78
C TYR A 81 0.43 2.72 1.89
N TRP A 82 0.21 1.58 1.26
CA TRP A 82 1.18 0.49 1.23
C TRP A 82 2.23 0.75 0.15
N CYS A 83 3.52 0.68 0.50
CA CYS A 83 4.65 0.90 -0.40
C CYS A 83 5.68 -0.22 -0.27
N VAL A 84 6.33 -0.58 -1.38
CA VAL A 84 7.49 -1.47 -1.40
C VAL A 84 8.69 -0.71 -1.94
N ASP A 85 9.87 -0.91 -1.36
CA ASP A 85 11.05 -0.11 -1.70
C ASP A 85 11.59 -0.34 -3.13
N ASP A 86 11.16 -1.41 -3.82
CA ASP A 86 11.62 -1.76 -5.16
C ASP A 86 10.80 -1.13 -6.31
N LYS A 87 9.80 -0.29 -6.01
CA LYS A 87 8.93 0.35 -7.00
C LYS A 87 8.74 1.83 -6.70
N TYR A 88 8.64 2.64 -7.76
CA TYR A 88 8.37 4.06 -7.64
C TYR A 88 7.62 4.60 -8.86
N PRO A 89 6.85 5.69 -8.71
CA PRO A 89 6.19 6.32 -9.84
C PRO A 89 7.22 7.01 -10.75
N ILE A 90 6.99 6.93 -12.06
CA ILE A 90 7.71 7.72 -13.07
C ILE A 90 6.83 8.82 -13.69
N GLN A 91 5.51 8.70 -13.54
CA GLN A 91 4.50 9.64 -14.01
C GLN A 91 3.24 9.52 -13.14
N LEU A 92 2.62 10.65 -12.80
CA LEU A 92 1.37 10.72 -12.05
C LEU A 92 0.44 11.75 -12.69
N VAL A 93 -0.85 11.42 -12.82
CA VAL A 93 -1.91 12.37 -13.19
C VAL A 93 -2.58 12.81 -11.90
N THR A 94 -1.94 13.75 -11.19
CA THR A 94 -2.19 14.05 -9.76
C THR A 94 -3.64 14.41 -9.47
N ASP A 95 -4.27 15.27 -10.26
CA ASP A 95 -5.67 15.70 -10.04
C ASP A 95 -6.66 14.54 -10.17
N LYS A 96 -6.41 13.67 -11.14
CA LYS A 96 -7.22 12.46 -11.36
C LYS A 96 -7.03 11.49 -10.20
N ILE A 97 -5.79 11.26 -9.79
CA ILE A 97 -5.44 10.37 -8.68
C ILE A 97 -6.08 10.89 -7.38
N ALA A 98 -5.98 12.18 -7.08
CA ALA A 98 -6.57 12.79 -5.89
C ALA A 98 -8.10 12.60 -5.86
N SER A 99 -8.78 12.81 -7.00
CA SER A 99 -10.23 12.60 -7.14
C SER A 99 -10.63 11.14 -6.90
N LEU A 100 -9.85 10.20 -7.46
CA LEU A 100 -10.06 8.76 -7.30
C LEU A 100 -9.84 8.29 -5.86
N ILE A 101 -8.76 8.74 -5.22
CA ILE A 101 -8.44 8.46 -3.82
C ILE A 101 -9.57 8.98 -2.91
N SER A 102 -9.96 10.24 -3.10
CA SER A 102 -11.02 10.87 -2.31
C SER A 102 -12.37 10.15 -2.45
N HIS A 103 -12.69 9.62 -3.64
CA HIS A 103 -13.86 8.78 -3.82
C HIS A 103 -13.71 7.45 -3.11
N ALA A 104 -12.63 6.71 -3.38
CA ALA A 104 -12.42 5.37 -2.83
C ALA A 104 -12.44 5.35 -1.30
N MET A 105 -11.84 6.35 -0.65
CA MET A 105 -11.82 6.44 0.82
C MET A 105 -13.18 6.71 1.45
N ARG A 106 -14.14 7.25 0.67
CA ARG A 106 -15.53 7.50 1.09
C ARG A 106 -16.50 6.37 0.69
N SER A 107 -16.03 5.38 -0.07
CA SER A 107 -16.83 4.22 -0.48
C SER A 107 -16.80 3.14 0.60
N PRO A 108 -17.91 2.86 1.30
CA PRO A 108 -17.93 1.88 2.39
C PRO A 108 -17.60 0.45 1.94
N GLU A 109 -17.84 0.13 0.67
CA GLU A 109 -17.58 -1.18 0.07
C GLU A 109 -16.12 -1.39 -0.38
N VAL A 110 -15.25 -0.40 -0.18
CA VAL A 110 -13.85 -0.43 -0.63
C VAL A 110 -12.92 -0.49 0.58
N ASP A 111 -12.17 -1.58 0.67
CA ASP A 111 -11.09 -1.75 1.67
C ASP A 111 -9.69 -1.53 1.06
N GLY A 112 -9.60 -1.37 -0.25
CA GLY A 112 -8.33 -1.19 -0.94
C GLY A 112 -8.48 -0.61 -2.34
N PHE A 113 -7.58 0.29 -2.72
CA PHE A 113 -7.62 1.01 -3.98
C PHE A 113 -6.25 1.16 -4.61
N LEU A 114 -6.12 0.67 -5.84
CA LEU A 114 -4.95 0.85 -6.70
C LEU A 114 -5.37 1.71 -7.89
N PHE A 115 -4.79 2.90 -8.01
CA PHE A 115 -5.16 3.88 -9.03
C PHE A 115 -4.48 3.64 -10.40
N CYS A 116 -3.83 2.49 -10.60
CA CYS A 116 -3.28 2.09 -11.89
C CYS A 116 -3.58 0.63 -12.21
N ARG A 117 -3.58 0.27 -13.50
CA ARG A 117 -3.66 -1.13 -13.93
C ARG A 117 -2.26 -1.68 -14.16
N CYS A 118 -1.87 -2.64 -13.34
CA CYS A 118 -0.57 -3.31 -13.45
C CYS A 118 -0.59 -4.41 -14.51
N ARG A 119 0.61 -4.80 -14.99
CA ARG A 119 0.81 -5.74 -16.12
C ARG A 119 -0.12 -6.96 -16.06
N ALA A 120 -0.17 -7.68 -14.93
CA ALA A 120 -0.99 -8.89 -14.82
C ALA A 120 -2.49 -8.63 -14.95
N THR A 121 -2.97 -7.47 -14.47
CA THR A 121 -4.38 -7.08 -14.65
C THR A 121 -4.69 -6.75 -16.11
N LEU A 122 -3.69 -6.31 -16.89
CA LEU A 122 -3.81 -6.01 -18.32
C LEU A 122 -3.71 -7.27 -19.18
N THR A 123 -2.70 -8.10 -18.95
CA THR A 123 -2.40 -9.27 -19.77
C THR A 123 -3.27 -10.48 -19.42
N ASN A 124 -3.60 -10.66 -18.14
CA ASN A 124 -4.36 -11.82 -17.63
C ASN A 124 -5.56 -11.41 -16.75
N PRO A 125 -6.52 -10.61 -17.27
CA PRO A 125 -7.63 -10.09 -16.47
C PRO A 125 -8.55 -11.18 -15.93
N LYS A 126 -8.76 -12.28 -16.67
CA LYS A 126 -9.61 -13.40 -16.22
C LYS A 126 -9.08 -14.09 -14.95
N LEU A 127 -7.75 -14.12 -14.80
CA LEU A 127 -7.07 -14.69 -13.64
C LEU A 127 -7.05 -13.73 -12.45
N THR A 128 -6.91 -12.43 -12.71
CA THR A 128 -6.56 -11.43 -11.70
C THR A 128 -7.74 -10.58 -11.23
N LEU A 129 -8.83 -10.52 -12.00
CA LEU A 129 -9.99 -9.67 -11.73
C LEU A 129 -11.28 -10.47 -11.69
N TYR A 130 -12.24 -10.02 -10.88
CA TYR A 130 -13.63 -10.42 -11.03
C TYR A 130 -14.26 -9.68 -12.23
N PRO A 131 -15.23 -10.29 -12.92
CA PRO A 131 -15.84 -9.67 -14.11
C PRO A 131 -16.71 -8.45 -13.79
N ARG A 132 -17.08 -8.26 -12.51
CA ARG A 132 -17.92 -7.14 -12.07
C ARG A 132 -17.22 -5.81 -12.31
N LYS A 133 -17.97 -4.87 -12.86
CA LYS A 133 -17.57 -3.48 -13.08
C LYS A 133 -18.39 -2.59 -12.17
N VAL A 134 -17.74 -1.66 -11.48
CA VAL A 134 -18.40 -0.63 -10.68
C VAL A 134 -18.06 0.71 -11.30
N LYS A 135 -19.06 1.53 -11.62
CA LYS A 135 -18.85 2.88 -12.14
C LYS A 135 -18.90 3.87 -11.00
N ASN A 136 -17.92 4.77 -10.91
CA ASN A 136 -18.00 5.90 -9.99
C ASN A 136 -18.83 7.06 -10.60
N PRO A 137 -19.21 8.08 -9.83
CA PRO A 137 -19.93 9.26 -10.32
C PRO A 137 -19.20 10.07 -11.39
N PHE A 138 -17.88 9.90 -11.54
CA PHE A 138 -17.05 10.57 -12.54
C PHE A 138 -16.96 9.81 -13.87
N GLY A 139 -17.60 8.64 -13.97
CA GLY A 139 -17.59 7.79 -15.16
C GLY A 139 -16.42 6.79 -15.24
N ASP A 140 -15.54 6.74 -14.23
CA ASP A 140 -14.47 5.74 -14.19
C ASP A 140 -15.03 4.36 -13.86
N VAL A 141 -14.33 3.32 -14.32
CA VAL A 141 -14.69 1.93 -14.08
C VAL A 141 -13.69 1.28 -13.14
N TYR A 142 -14.17 0.84 -11.99
CA TYR A 142 -13.43 0.04 -11.03
C TYR A 142 -13.63 -1.44 -11.30
N PHE A 143 -12.57 -2.20 -11.03
CA PHE A 143 -12.53 -3.65 -11.11
C PHE A 143 -12.08 -4.20 -9.78
N GLU A 144 -12.77 -5.22 -9.29
CA GLU A 144 -12.36 -5.92 -8.09
C GLU A 144 -11.25 -6.92 -8.42
N ARG A 145 -10.17 -6.91 -7.63
CA ARG A 145 -9.10 -7.90 -7.72
C ARG A 145 -9.47 -9.19 -7.01
N ARG A 146 -9.08 -10.31 -7.63
CA ARG A 146 -9.13 -11.63 -7.00
C ARG A 146 -8.02 -11.74 -5.96
N ALA A 147 -8.35 -12.25 -4.78
CA ALA A 147 -7.41 -12.50 -3.69
C ALA A 147 -6.38 -11.35 -3.49
N TRP A 148 -5.10 -11.69 -3.44
CA TRP A 148 -3.98 -10.78 -3.18
C TRP A 148 -3.19 -10.41 -4.44
N PHE A 149 -3.77 -10.58 -5.63
CA PHE A 149 -3.10 -10.23 -6.87
C PHE A 149 -2.66 -8.76 -6.86
N GLN A 150 -1.37 -8.54 -7.14
CA GLN A 150 -0.74 -7.21 -7.17
C GLN A 150 -0.74 -6.49 -5.81
N ILE A 151 -0.78 -7.23 -4.68
CA ILE A 151 -0.68 -6.63 -3.35
C ILE A 151 0.66 -5.92 -3.12
N TRP A 152 1.74 -6.34 -3.78
CA TRP A 152 3.08 -5.70 -3.73
C TRP A 152 3.23 -4.46 -4.62
N ILE A 153 2.13 -3.88 -5.08
CA ILE A 153 2.12 -2.60 -5.80
C ILE A 153 1.62 -1.53 -4.84
N HIS A 154 2.14 -0.31 -5.02
CA HIS A 154 1.77 0.82 -4.17
C HIS A 154 0.28 1.12 -4.28
N GLN A 155 -0.42 1.09 -3.14
CA GLN A 155 -1.88 1.21 -3.13
C GLN A 155 -2.40 1.65 -1.77
N LEU A 156 -3.60 2.21 -1.77
CA LEU A 156 -4.34 2.47 -0.54
C LEU A 156 -4.97 1.18 -0.04
N LEU A 157 -4.91 0.98 1.27
CA LEU A 157 -5.57 -0.12 1.97
C LEU A 157 -6.12 0.41 3.28
N ARG A 158 -7.21 -0.16 3.77
CA ARG A 158 -7.50 -0.11 5.21
C ARG A 158 -6.48 -0.96 5.96
N ALA A 159 -6.07 -0.52 7.14
CA ALA A 159 -5.03 -1.20 7.91
C ALA A 159 -5.36 -2.67 8.18
N LYS A 160 -6.65 -3.02 8.39
CA LYS A 160 -7.12 -4.40 8.55
C LYS A 160 -6.71 -5.33 7.42
N VAL A 161 -6.63 -4.83 6.18
CA VAL A 161 -6.28 -5.66 5.02
C VAL A 161 -4.83 -6.13 5.13
N LEU A 162 -3.92 -5.22 5.46
CA LEU A 162 -2.50 -5.53 5.62
C LEU A 162 -2.26 -6.36 6.89
N ARG A 163 -2.92 -5.99 8.00
CA ARG A 163 -2.85 -6.75 9.26
C ARG A 163 -3.31 -8.19 9.05
N TYR A 164 -4.44 -8.39 8.39
CA TYR A 164 -4.96 -9.72 8.09
C TYR A 164 -3.95 -10.54 7.28
N LEU A 165 -3.43 -9.99 6.18
CA LEU A 165 -2.45 -10.70 5.34
C LEU A 165 -1.25 -11.15 6.17
N PHE A 166 -0.62 -10.24 6.90
CA PHE A 166 0.61 -10.53 7.64
C PHE A 166 0.40 -11.43 8.85
N THR A 167 -0.76 -11.38 9.52
CA THR A 167 -1.09 -12.31 10.60
C THR A 167 -1.22 -13.75 10.10
N HIS A 168 -1.73 -13.95 8.88
CA HIS A 168 -1.91 -15.28 8.28
C HIS A 168 -0.68 -15.82 7.55
N LEU A 169 0.32 -14.97 7.27
CA LEU A 169 1.61 -15.43 6.78
C LEU A 169 2.38 -16.19 7.87
N PRO A 170 3.25 -17.15 7.50
CA PRO A 170 4.09 -17.87 8.46
C PRO A 170 5.01 -16.92 9.23
N ASP A 171 5.34 -17.28 10.47
CA ASP A 171 6.19 -16.44 11.33
C ASP A 171 7.59 -16.22 10.75
N ARG A 172 8.11 -17.21 10.03
CA ARG A 172 9.40 -17.12 9.35
C ARG A 172 9.21 -17.01 7.85
N ILE A 173 9.49 -15.83 7.31
CA ILE A 173 9.53 -15.56 5.87
C ILE A 173 11.00 -15.46 5.45
N PRO A 174 11.56 -16.45 4.72
CA PRO A 174 12.99 -16.47 4.41
C PRO A 174 13.47 -15.32 3.53
N SER A 175 12.60 -14.84 2.63
CA SER A 175 12.87 -13.69 1.77
C SER A 175 11.56 -13.09 1.25
N ALA A 176 11.60 -11.81 0.84
CA ALA A 176 10.44 -11.14 0.28
C ALA A 176 9.84 -11.86 -0.95
N LYS A 177 10.69 -12.50 -1.78
CA LYS A 177 10.25 -13.24 -2.98
C LYS A 177 9.30 -14.39 -2.65
N VAL A 178 9.50 -15.08 -1.53
CA VAL A 178 8.66 -16.23 -1.14
C VAL A 178 7.22 -15.79 -0.85
N MET A 179 7.00 -14.51 -0.49
CA MET A 179 5.65 -13.98 -0.25
C MET A 179 4.77 -13.95 -1.50
N ASP A 180 5.35 -14.01 -2.71
CA ASP A 180 4.59 -14.09 -3.95
C ASP A 180 3.72 -15.35 -4.02
N GLU A 181 4.20 -16.46 -3.47
CA GLU A 181 3.48 -17.73 -3.41
C GLU A 181 2.64 -17.81 -2.14
N LEU A 182 3.22 -17.48 -0.97
CA LEU A 182 2.54 -17.58 0.32
C LEU A 182 1.25 -16.76 0.40
N LYS A 183 1.18 -15.61 -0.26
CA LYS A 183 -0.04 -14.80 -0.28
C LYS A 183 -1.22 -15.56 -0.89
N ASP A 184 -1.00 -16.50 -1.82
CA ASP A 184 -2.09 -17.19 -2.52
C ASP A 184 -2.77 -18.24 -1.63
N ASP A 185 -2.11 -18.67 -0.56
CA ASP A 185 -2.66 -19.55 0.48
C ASP A 185 -3.49 -18.79 1.53
N VAL A 186 -3.40 -17.46 1.55
CA VAL A 186 -4.16 -16.62 2.48
C VAL A 186 -5.57 -16.38 1.91
N PRO A 187 -6.65 -16.79 2.59
CA PRO A 187 -8.00 -16.51 2.12
C PRO A 187 -8.25 -14.99 2.09
N LYS A 188 -8.98 -14.49 1.09
CA LYS A 188 -9.36 -13.08 1.07
C LYS A 188 -10.34 -12.82 2.21
N ILE A 189 -10.20 -11.68 2.89
CA ILE A 189 -11.18 -11.21 3.88
C ILE A 189 -12.56 -11.19 3.22
N VAL A 190 -13.50 -11.95 3.79
CA VAL A 190 -14.91 -11.85 3.41
C VAL A 190 -15.49 -10.70 4.19
N THR A 191 -15.43 -9.48 3.63
CA THR A 191 -16.16 -8.36 4.18
C THR A 191 -17.65 -8.65 4.03
N ARG A 192 -18.33 -8.94 5.15
CA ARG A 192 -19.80 -8.95 5.17
C ARG A 192 -20.26 -7.51 4.92
N ALA A 193 -21.08 -7.34 3.89
CA ALA A 193 -21.81 -6.11 3.60
C ALA A 193 -22.77 -5.77 4.75
#